data_AF-K7E3H1-F1
#
_entry.id   AF-K7E3H1-F1
#
_cell.length_a   1.000
_cell.length_b   1.000
_cell.length_c   1.000
_cell.angle_alpha   90.00
_cell.angle_beta   90.00
_cell.angle_gamma   90.00
#
_symmetry.space_group_name_H-M   'P 1'
#
loop_
_entity.id
_entity.type
_entity.pdbx_description
1 polymer ?
#
loop_
_entity_poly.entity_id
_entity_poly.type
_entity_poly.pdbx_seq_one_letter_code
_entity_poly.pdbx_strand_id
1 'polypeptide(L)'
;MGLSGSCPGQESEIGPALDLSPLPPELLLQILLHVPPRMLVTRCRAVCRQWRELVDGPALWRLRWAQTKDASSQDLLEATHYCPPAPKPCSWARLGILEPLGRNLLRNPCGQEGFQSWELENGGEGWAIEENRKPVPGAQAQTCFVSSFR
;
A
#
# COMPACT_ATOMS: atom_id res chain seq x y z
N MET A 1 -5.48 -48.30 49.08
CA MET A 1 -6.40 -47.16 48.95
C MET A 1 -5.55 -45.90 48.80
N GLY A 2 -5.75 -45.12 47.75
CA GLY A 2 -5.01 -43.88 47.48
C GLY A 2 -5.22 -43.47 46.04
N LEU A 3 -6.04 -42.45 45.83
CA LEU A 3 -6.83 -42.18 44.64
C LEU A 3 -6.03 -41.59 43.48
N SER A 4 -6.31 -42.11 42.27
CA SER A 4 -6.03 -41.48 40.98
C SER A 4 -6.77 -40.14 40.89
N GLY A 5 -6.01 -39.04 40.82
CA GLY A 5 -6.53 -37.72 40.48
C GLY A 5 -6.39 -37.49 38.98
N SER A 6 -7.40 -37.90 38.21
CA SER A 6 -7.51 -37.55 36.80
C SER A 6 -8.05 -36.13 36.70
N CYS A 7 -7.23 -35.18 36.24
CA CYS A 7 -7.71 -33.87 35.85
C CYS A 7 -8.61 -34.03 34.61
N PRO A 8 -9.87 -33.56 34.61
CA PRO A 8 -10.66 -33.54 33.39
C PRO A 8 -10.02 -32.51 32.45
N GLY A 9 -9.58 -32.99 31.29
CA GLY A 9 -9.19 -32.12 30.19
C GLY A 9 -10.37 -31.22 29.84
N GLN A 10 -10.17 -29.91 29.96
CA GLN A 10 -11.07 -28.95 29.34
C GLN A 10 -10.87 -29.05 27.83
N GLU A 11 -11.65 -29.91 27.18
CA GLU A 11 -11.93 -29.77 25.75
C GLU A 11 -12.71 -28.47 25.59
N SER A 12 -12.01 -27.40 25.15
CA SER A 12 -12.70 -26.25 24.58
C SER A 12 -13.56 -26.77 23.44
N GLU A 13 -14.88 -26.67 23.57
CA GLU A 13 -15.81 -26.84 22.46
C GLU A 13 -15.43 -25.87 21.35
N ILE A 14 -14.66 -26.35 20.38
CA ILE A 14 -14.44 -25.68 19.11
C ILE A 14 -15.78 -25.81 18.40
N GLY A 15 -16.61 -24.77 18.49
CA GLY A 15 -17.81 -24.65 17.66
C GLY A 15 -17.48 -24.97 16.20
N PRO A 16 -18.43 -25.50 15.41
CA PRO A 16 -18.15 -26.06 14.10
C PRO A 16 -17.29 -25.10 13.28
N ALA A 17 -16.11 -25.57 12.87
CA ALA A 17 -15.19 -24.76 12.08
C ALA A 17 -15.93 -24.25 10.85
N LEU A 18 -15.96 -22.93 10.69
CA LEU A 18 -16.70 -22.29 9.62
C LEU A 18 -15.95 -22.50 8.31
N ASP A 19 -16.47 -23.38 7.45
CA ASP A 19 -15.87 -23.66 6.15
C ASP A 19 -16.24 -22.55 5.16
N LEU A 20 -15.22 -21.83 4.69
CA LEU A 20 -15.34 -20.77 3.70
C LEU A 20 -15.09 -21.25 2.26
N SER A 21 -14.71 -22.52 2.07
CA SER A 21 -14.52 -23.10 0.74
C SER A 21 -15.76 -23.11 -0.18
N PRO A 22 -17.01 -23.24 0.32
CA PRO A 22 -18.18 -23.24 -0.56
C PRO A 22 -18.67 -21.84 -0.92
N LEU A 23 -18.03 -20.76 -0.43
CA LEU A 23 -18.47 -19.40 -0.75
C LEU A 23 -18.25 -19.06 -2.23
N PRO A 24 -19.24 -18.41 -2.87
CA PRO A 24 -19.03 -17.74 -4.15
C PRO A 24 -17.82 -16.78 -4.09
N PRO A 25 -17.02 -16.66 -5.17
CA PRO A 25 -15.87 -15.75 -5.22
C PRO A 25 -16.20 -14.31 -4.85
N GLU A 26 -17.41 -13.84 -5.16
CA GLU A 26 -17.88 -12.49 -4.88
C GLU A 26 -18.03 -12.23 -3.38
N LEU A 27 -18.56 -13.19 -2.61
CA LEU A 27 -18.69 -13.07 -1.16
C LEU A 27 -17.31 -13.17 -0.49
N LEU A 28 -16.44 -14.05 -1.00
CA LEU A 28 -15.07 -14.14 -0.52
C LEU A 28 -14.30 -12.84 -0.77
N LEU A 29 -14.50 -12.18 -1.92
CA LEU A 29 -13.95 -10.86 -2.19
C LEU A 29 -14.38 -9.82 -1.14
N GLN A 30 -15.67 -9.78 -0.78
CA GLN A 30 -16.17 -8.85 0.25
C GLN A 30 -15.49 -9.07 1.61
N ILE A 31 -15.27 -10.33 2.00
CA ILE A 31 -14.53 -10.67 3.22
C ILE A 31 -13.08 -10.17 3.13
N LEU A 32 -12.40 -10.45 2.01
CA LEU A 32 -11.00 -10.07 1.80
C LEU A 32 -10.80 -8.55 1.74
N LEU A 33 -11.78 -7.77 1.29
CA LEU A 33 -11.70 -6.31 1.30
C LEU A 33 -11.49 -5.72 2.70
N HIS A 34 -12.01 -6.38 3.73
CA HIS A 34 -11.88 -5.94 5.13
C HIS A 34 -10.51 -6.28 5.74
N VAL A 35 -9.70 -7.08 5.05
CA VAL A 35 -8.35 -7.46 5.48
C VAL A 35 -7.34 -6.38 5.05
N PRO A 36 -6.37 -5.99 5.89
CA PRO A 36 -5.31 -5.06 5.50
C PRO A 36 -4.50 -5.55 4.28
N PRO A 37 -4.10 -4.67 3.33
CA PRO A 37 -3.39 -5.05 2.10
C PRO A 37 -2.16 -5.93 2.31
N ARG A 38 -1.36 -5.63 3.33
CA ARG A 38 -0.17 -6.42 3.67
C ARG A 38 -0.50 -7.85 4.10
N MET A 39 -1.60 -8.03 4.84
CA MET A 39 -2.05 -9.36 5.29
C MET A 39 -2.64 -10.18 4.15
N LEU A 40 -3.31 -9.53 3.19
CA LEU A 40 -3.79 -10.19 1.98
C LEU A 40 -2.64 -10.91 1.27
N VAL A 41 -1.52 -10.21 1.10
CA VAL A 41 -0.37 -10.73 0.34
C VAL A 41 0.48 -11.71 1.14
N THR A 42 0.64 -11.51 2.45
CA THR A 42 1.52 -12.34 3.28
C THR A 42 0.85 -13.56 3.88
N ARG A 43 -0.47 -13.53 4.11
CA ARG A 43 -1.21 -14.59 4.80
C ARG A 43 -2.34 -15.17 3.94
N CYS A 44 -3.23 -14.32 3.42
CA CYS A 44 -4.42 -14.79 2.69
C CYS A 44 -4.07 -15.57 1.41
N ARG A 45 -3.03 -15.15 0.68
CA ARG A 45 -2.52 -15.88 -0.50
C ARG A 45 -2.10 -17.33 -0.22
N ALA A 46 -1.72 -17.65 1.02
CA ALA A 46 -1.25 -18.98 1.40
C ALA A 46 -2.37 -19.91 1.90
N VAL A 47 -3.59 -19.41 2.06
CA VAL A 47 -4.73 -20.18 2.60
C VAL A 47 -5.16 -21.27 1.62
N CYS A 48 -5.51 -20.89 0.39
CA CYS A 48 -5.86 -21.84 -0.67
C CYS A 48 -5.71 -21.21 -2.06
N ARG A 49 -5.91 -22.02 -3.11
CA ARG A 49 -5.80 -21.57 -4.51
C ARG A 49 -6.78 -20.43 -4.84
N GLN A 50 -8.04 -20.55 -4.40
CA GLN A 50 -9.08 -19.55 -4.66
C GLN A 50 -8.72 -18.18 -4.04
N TRP A 51 -8.24 -18.17 -2.80
CA TRP A 51 -7.80 -16.94 -2.13
C TRP A 51 -6.60 -16.31 -2.85
N ARG A 52 -5.64 -17.13 -3.28
CA ARG A 52 -4.50 -16.65 -4.08
C ARG A 52 -4.96 -16.00 -5.39
N GLU A 53 -5.87 -16.62 -6.12
CA GLU A 53 -6.40 -16.11 -7.39
C GLU A 53 -7.11 -14.76 -7.21
N LEU A 54 -7.88 -14.58 -6.12
CA LEU A 54 -8.54 -13.32 -5.82
C LEU A 54 -7.55 -12.22 -5.39
N VAL A 55 -6.54 -12.55 -4.59
CA VAL A 55 -5.53 -11.58 -4.13
C VAL A 55 -4.56 -11.18 -5.25
N ASP A 56 -4.21 -12.11 -6.14
CA ASP A 56 -3.34 -11.84 -7.29
C ASP A 56 -4.13 -11.19 -8.45
N GLY A 57 -5.46 -11.29 -8.44
CA GLY A 57 -6.33 -10.75 -9.47
C GLY A 57 -6.66 -9.26 -9.29
N PRO A 58 -7.09 -8.58 -10.37
CA PRO A 58 -7.41 -7.15 -10.35
C PRO A 58 -8.71 -6.79 -9.62
N ALA A 59 -9.63 -7.76 -9.44
CA ALA A 59 -10.96 -7.50 -8.91
C ALA A 59 -10.92 -6.93 -7.49
N LEU A 60 -10.14 -7.55 -6.60
CA LEU A 60 -9.99 -7.12 -5.21
C LEU A 60 -9.45 -5.68 -5.11
N TRP A 61 -8.38 -5.38 -5.86
CA TRP A 61 -7.70 -4.10 -5.78
C TRP A 61 -8.51 -2.97 -6.41
N ARG A 62 -9.13 -3.19 -7.57
CA ARG A 62 -10.03 -2.21 -8.18
C ARG A 62 -11.22 -1.90 -7.29
N LEU A 63 -11.84 -2.91 -6.70
CA LEU A 63 -12.97 -2.71 -5.79
C LEU A 63 -12.55 -1.96 -4.52
N ARG A 64 -11.32 -2.19 -4.04
CA ARG A 64 -10.76 -1.44 -2.91
C ARG A 64 -10.56 0.03 -3.28
N TRP A 65 -9.88 0.33 -4.39
CA TRP A 65 -9.66 1.70 -4.86
C TRP A 65 -10.96 2.44 -5.15
N ALA A 66 -11.96 1.75 -5.70
CA ALA A 66 -13.29 2.32 -5.93
C ALA A 66 -14.04 2.67 -4.63
N GLN A 67 -13.70 2.03 -3.50
CA GLN A 67 -14.27 2.37 -2.19
C GLN A 67 -13.54 3.52 -1.51
N THR A 68 -12.25 3.71 -1.80
CA THR A 68 -11.50 4.87 -1.31
C THR A 68 -11.89 6.13 -2.08
N LYS A 69 -12.01 7.26 -1.38
CA LYS A 69 -12.35 8.56 -1.99
C LYS A 69 -11.14 9.47 -2.22
N ASP A 70 -9.93 8.94 -2.13
CA ASP A 70 -8.71 9.73 -2.33
C ASP A 70 -8.32 9.83 -3.81
N ALA A 71 -7.64 10.92 -4.16
CA ALA A 71 -7.22 11.18 -5.53
C ALA A 71 -6.23 10.12 -6.05
N SER A 72 -5.37 9.58 -5.17
CA SER A 72 -4.40 8.53 -5.52
C SER A 72 -5.11 7.24 -5.98
N SER A 73 -6.18 6.84 -5.31
CA SER A 73 -6.99 5.66 -5.67
C SER A 73 -7.71 5.87 -6.99
N GLN A 74 -8.18 7.08 -7.27
CA GLN A 74 -8.77 7.41 -8.57
C GLN A 74 -7.73 7.37 -9.69
N ASP A 75 -6.54 7.94 -9.46
CA ASP A 75 -5.42 7.89 -10.41
C ASP A 75 -4.97 6.44 -10.66
N LEU A 76 -4.94 5.60 -9.61
CA LEU A 76 -4.65 4.18 -9.72
C LEU A 76 -5.71 3.46 -10.53
N LEU A 77 -7.00 3.74 -10.29
CA LEU A 77 -8.11 3.15 -11.03
C LEU A 77 -8.03 3.51 -12.52
N GLU A 78 -7.82 4.78 -12.85
CA GLU A 78 -7.58 5.25 -14.22
C GLU A 78 -6.35 4.56 -14.83
N ALA A 79 -5.22 4.53 -14.14
CA ALA A 79 -4.00 3.86 -14.60
C ALA A 79 -4.21 2.37 -14.87
N THR A 80 -5.12 1.69 -14.16
CA THR A 80 -5.44 0.28 -14.43
C THR A 80 -6.04 0.06 -15.81
N HIS A 81 -6.76 1.03 -16.37
CA HIS A 81 -7.34 0.94 -17.72
C HIS A 81 -6.28 0.96 -18.82
N TYR A 82 -5.13 1.59 -18.54
CA TYR A 82 -4.00 1.68 -19.47
C TYR A 82 -2.94 0.59 -19.23
N CYS A 83 -3.05 -0.16 -18.13
CA CYS A 83 -2.14 -1.26 -17.85
C CYS A 83 -2.56 -2.53 -18.62
N PRO A 84 -1.70 -3.11 -19.46
CA PRO A 84 -1.97 -4.42 -20.04
C PRO A 84 -2.14 -5.47 -18.92
N PRO A 85 -2.86 -6.59 -19.15
CA PRO A 85 -2.99 -7.66 -18.16
C PRO A 85 -1.59 -8.06 -17.70
N ALA A 86 -1.30 -7.76 -16.44
CA ALA A 86 0.06 -7.81 -15.96
C ALA A 86 0.59 -9.26 -16.04
N PRO A 87 1.78 -9.49 -16.62
CA PRO A 87 2.29 -10.83 -16.88
C PRO A 87 2.66 -11.60 -15.61
N LYS A 88 2.64 -10.94 -14.44
CA LYS A 88 2.98 -11.52 -13.14
C LYS A 88 1.81 -11.40 -12.15
N PRO A 89 1.40 -12.51 -11.50
CA PRO A 89 0.28 -12.55 -10.55
C PRO A 89 0.38 -11.54 -9.39
N CYS A 90 1.59 -11.15 -8.98
CA CYS A 90 1.76 -10.25 -7.81
C CYS A 90 1.77 -8.76 -8.15
N SER A 91 1.55 -8.37 -9.40
CA SER A 91 1.61 -6.96 -9.84
C SER A 91 0.53 -6.09 -9.19
N TRP A 92 -0.72 -6.55 -9.18
CA TRP A 92 -1.84 -5.84 -8.57
C TRP A 92 -1.66 -5.68 -7.06
N ALA A 93 -1.23 -6.74 -6.40
CA ALA A 93 -0.84 -6.74 -5.00
C ALA A 93 0.28 -5.73 -4.68
N ARG A 94 1.26 -5.59 -5.56
CA ARG A 94 2.33 -4.59 -5.40
C ARG A 94 1.81 -3.17 -5.56
N LEU A 95 0.94 -2.91 -6.55
CA LEU A 95 0.32 -1.60 -6.73
C LEU A 95 -0.49 -1.19 -5.50
N GLY A 96 -1.30 -2.12 -4.97
CA GLY A 96 -2.12 -1.86 -3.78
C GLY A 96 -1.37 -1.78 -2.46
N ILE A 97 -0.13 -2.28 -2.37
CA ILE A 97 0.73 -2.13 -1.17
C ILE A 97 1.62 -0.89 -1.26
N LEU A 98 2.18 -0.61 -2.44
CA LEU A 98 3.16 0.46 -2.60
C LEU A 98 2.50 1.82 -2.77
N GLU A 99 1.24 1.85 -3.25
CA GLU A 99 0.48 3.06 -3.57
C GLU A 99 1.38 4.08 -4.30
N PRO A 100 1.93 3.71 -5.48
CA PRO A 100 3.01 4.48 -6.09
C PRO A 100 2.55 5.82 -6.68
N LEU A 101 1.25 6.05 -6.82
CA LEU A 101 0.67 7.26 -7.43
C LEU A 101 0.15 8.22 -6.35
N GLY A 102 -0.13 9.46 -6.75
CA GLY A 102 -0.74 10.47 -5.88
C GLY A 102 0.15 10.96 -4.73
N ARG A 103 1.47 10.73 -4.79
CA ARG A 103 2.44 11.31 -3.84
C ARG A 103 3.71 11.77 -4.52
N ASN A 104 4.41 12.72 -3.91
CA ASN A 104 5.73 13.11 -4.35
C ASN A 104 6.74 11.99 -4.02
N LEU A 105 7.48 11.53 -5.03
CA LEU A 105 8.54 10.53 -4.87
C LEU A 105 9.91 11.19 -4.64
N LEU A 106 10.04 12.49 -4.89
CA LEU A 106 11.22 13.26 -4.55
C LEU A 106 11.27 13.46 -3.05
N ARG A 107 12.45 13.18 -2.47
CA ARG A 107 12.75 13.52 -1.09
C ARG A 107 13.21 14.95 -1.01
N ASN A 108 12.88 15.60 0.11
CA ASN A 108 13.30 16.97 0.41
C ASN A 108 13.09 17.96 -0.78
N PRO A 109 11.88 18.02 -1.38
CA PRO A 109 11.64 18.83 -2.57
C PRO A 109 11.73 20.34 -2.33
N CYS A 110 11.63 20.78 -1.07
CA CYS A 110 11.64 22.18 -0.68
C CYS A 110 12.86 22.58 0.16
N GLY A 111 13.85 21.71 0.35
CA GLY A 111 15.08 22.05 1.10
C GLY A 111 14.91 22.19 2.62
N GLN A 112 13.82 21.71 3.21
CA GLN A 112 13.63 21.74 4.66
C GLN A 112 14.68 20.92 5.42
N GLU A 113 15.23 19.91 4.77
CA GLU A 113 16.31 19.06 5.29
C GLU A 113 17.68 19.48 4.73
N GLY A 114 17.83 20.77 4.38
CA GLY A 114 19.03 21.27 3.70
C GLY A 114 19.15 20.66 2.30
N PHE A 115 20.33 20.11 1.99
CA PHE A 115 20.60 19.42 0.71
C PHE A 115 20.55 17.89 0.82
N GLN A 116 19.96 17.35 1.89
CA GLN A 116 19.81 15.90 2.01
C GLN A 116 18.99 15.33 0.86
N SER A 117 19.37 14.14 0.40
CA SER A 117 18.78 13.44 -0.76
C SER A 117 19.01 14.10 -2.12
N TRP A 118 19.85 15.13 -2.21
CA TRP A 118 20.28 15.76 -3.46
C TRP A 118 21.77 15.55 -3.70
N GLU A 119 22.14 15.25 -4.94
CA GLU A 119 23.51 15.32 -5.43
C GLU A 119 23.73 16.70 -6.06
N LEU A 120 24.74 17.43 -5.59
CA LEU A 120 24.97 18.81 -5.96
C LEU A 120 26.21 18.97 -6.83
N GLU A 121 26.08 19.73 -7.91
CA GLU A 121 27.20 20.34 -8.62
C GLU A 121 27.22 21.84 -8.32
N ASN A 122 28.32 22.32 -7.73
CA ASN A 122 28.47 23.71 -7.33
C ASN A 122 29.25 24.53 -8.36
N GLY A 123 28.73 25.70 -8.71
CA GLY A 123 29.43 26.77 -9.43
C GLY A 123 29.26 28.10 -8.68
N GLY A 124 30.15 29.08 -8.90
CA GLY A 124 30.12 30.35 -8.17
C GLY A 124 30.19 30.15 -6.65
N GLU A 125 29.24 30.73 -5.93
CA GLU A 125 29.08 30.56 -4.47
C GLU A 125 28.33 29.27 -4.07
N GLY A 126 27.98 28.42 -5.03
CA GLY A 126 27.27 27.16 -4.80
C GLY A 126 25.75 27.31 -4.70
N TRP A 127 25.11 26.26 -4.19
CA TRP A 127 23.67 26.27 -3.92
C TRP A 127 23.36 26.86 -2.55
N ALA A 128 22.26 27.61 -2.48
CA ALA A 128 21.68 28.11 -1.24
C ALA A 128 20.20 27.69 -1.14
N ILE A 129 19.64 27.77 0.06
CA ILE A 129 18.21 27.56 0.32
C ILE A 129 17.65 28.86 0.87
N GLU A 130 16.61 29.36 0.22
CA GLU A 130 15.98 30.64 0.54
C GLU A 130 14.46 30.48 0.67
N GLU A 131 13.81 31.49 1.26
CA GLU A 131 12.35 31.58 1.23
C GLU A 131 11.83 31.92 -0.16
N ASN A 132 10.67 31.35 -0.50
CA ASN A 132 10.01 31.64 -1.76
C ASN A 132 9.62 33.12 -1.84
N ARG A 133 10.08 33.81 -2.90
CA ARG A 133 9.70 35.21 -3.18
C ARG A 133 8.18 35.42 -3.31
N LYS A 134 7.47 34.37 -3.74
CA LYS A 134 6.00 34.32 -3.80
C LYS A 134 5.53 32.96 -3.29
N PRO A 135 4.46 32.89 -2.49
CA PRO A 135 3.91 31.62 -2.04
C PRO A 135 3.59 30.69 -3.21
N VAL A 136 4.00 29.43 -3.11
CA VAL A 136 3.73 28.38 -4.08
C VAL A 136 2.58 27.52 -3.56
N PRO A 137 1.39 27.54 -4.19
CA PRO A 137 0.25 26.73 -3.77
C PRO A 137 0.57 25.24 -3.83
N GLY A 138 0.18 24.50 -2.79
CA GLY A 138 0.38 23.05 -2.71
C GLY A 138 1.80 22.60 -2.37
N ALA A 139 2.76 23.51 -2.20
CA ALA A 139 4.10 23.16 -1.75
C ALA A 139 4.11 22.74 -0.28
N GLN A 140 4.92 21.73 0.06
CA GLN A 140 5.07 21.23 1.43
C GLN A 140 5.74 22.26 2.35
N ALA A 141 6.55 23.14 1.78
CA ALA A 141 7.15 24.29 2.44
C ALA A 141 7.36 25.45 1.47
N GLN A 142 7.57 26.64 2.03
CA GLN A 142 7.73 27.88 1.26
C GLN A 142 9.19 28.28 1.10
N THR A 143 10.02 27.31 0.74
CA THR A 143 11.47 27.46 0.51
C THR A 143 11.86 26.85 -0.82
N CYS A 144 12.94 27.36 -1.42
CA CYS A 144 13.47 26.91 -2.70
C CYS A 144 14.99 26.81 -2.71
N PHE A 145 15.51 26.04 -3.66
CA PHE A 145 16.94 25.97 -3.97
C PHE A 145 17.32 27.09 -4.95
N VAL A 146 18.39 27.82 -4.64
CA VAL A 146 18.89 28.93 -5.45
C VAL A 146 20.32 28.62 -5.90
N SER A 147 20.58 28.78 -7.19
CA SER A 147 21.90 28.59 -7.80
C SER A 147 22.67 29.91 -7.90
N SER A 148 23.99 29.85 -7.78
CA SER A 148 24.87 30.99 -8.03
C SER A 148 25.20 31.17 -9.53
N PHE A 149 25.97 32.21 -9.85
CA PHE A 149 26.46 32.50 -11.20
C PHE A 149 27.51 31.46 -11.65
N ARG A 150 27.76 31.42 -12.96
CA ARG A 150 28.79 30.58 -13.57
C ARG A 150 29.47 31.30 -14.73
#